data_AF-A0A9D4AW46-F1
#
_entry.id   AF-A0A9D4AW46-F1
#
_cell.length_a   1.000
_cell.length_b   1.000
_cell.length_c   1.000
_cell.angle_alpha   90.00
_cell.angle_beta   90.00
_cell.angle_gamma   90.00
#
_symmetry.space_group_name_H-M   'P 1'
#
loop_
_entity.id
_entity.type
_entity.pdbx_description
1 polymer ?
#
loop_
_entity_poly.entity_id
_entity_poly.type
_entity_poly.pdbx_seq_one_letter_code
_entity_poly.pdbx_strand_id
1 'polypeptide(L)'
;MATLVCRVQFLDDTDPFNSTNFPEPTRPPLYTFREDIALVTQLAGVHRLLRAPHKLDDCTLQLSHNGTYLDLESTLAEQRDELEGFQEDAG
;
A
#
# COMPACT_ATOMS: atom_id res chain seq x y z
N MET A 1 20.85 -0.55 -2.28
CA MET A 1 19.75 0.38 -1.99
C MET A 1 18.72 -0.39 -1.19
N ALA A 2 18.16 0.20 -0.13
CA ALA A 2 17.24 -0.49 0.77
C ALA A 2 15.85 -0.59 0.12
N THR A 3 15.19 -1.74 0.26
CA THR A 3 13.90 -2.05 -0.36
C THR A 3 13.03 -2.82 0.61
N LEU A 4 11.74 -2.49 0.62
CA LEU A 4 10.70 -3.23 1.32
C LEU A 4 9.93 -4.11 0.32
N VAL A 5 9.92 -5.42 0.54
CA VAL A 5 9.08 -6.34 -0.23
C VAL A 5 7.89 -6.71 0.63
N CYS A 6 6.68 -6.42 0.16
CA CYS A 6 5.46 -6.74 0.88
C CYS A 6 4.30 -7.11 -0.06
N ARG A 7 3.26 -7.68 0.52
CA ARG A 7 2.00 -7.98 -0.17
C ARG A 7 1.16 -6.72 -0.31
N VAL A 8 0.53 -6.54 -1.46
CA VAL A 8 -0.36 -5.41 -1.73
C VAL A 8 -1.74 -5.90 -2.15
N GLN A 9 -2.76 -5.17 -1.73
CA GLN A 9 -4.17 -5.36 -2.10
C GLN A 9 -4.82 -3.98 -2.22
N PHE A 10 -6.01 -3.93 -2.82
CA PHE A 10 -6.87 -2.76 -2.75
C PHE A 10 -8.17 -3.12 -2.03
N LEU A 11 -8.81 -2.12 -1.45
CA LEU A 11 -10.17 -2.22 -0.95
C LEU A 11 -11.06 -1.42 -1.89
N ASP A 12 -12.11 -2.02 -2.45
CA ASP A 12 -13.05 -1.26 -3.29
C ASP A 12 -14.04 -0.49 -2.41
N ASP A 13 -13.69 0.76 -2.17
CA ASP A 13 -14.47 1.78 -1.47
C ASP A 13 -14.89 2.93 -2.41
N THR A 14 -14.87 2.69 -3.73
CA THR A 14 -15.23 3.70 -4.73
C THR A 14 -16.68 4.19 -4.62
N ASP A 15 -17.59 3.35 -4.13
CA ASP A 15 -18.94 3.72 -3.73
C ASP A 15 -19.11 3.58 -2.20
N PRO A 16 -19.29 4.68 -1.44
CA PRO A 16 -19.40 4.62 0.02
C PRO A 16 -20.65 3.88 0.51
N PHE A 17 -21.64 3.62 -0.36
CA PHE A 17 -22.85 2.87 -0.03
C PHE A 17 -22.76 1.38 -0.39
N ASN A 18 -21.75 0.96 -1.15
CA ASN A 18 -21.54 -0.42 -1.60
C ASN A 18 -20.06 -0.85 -1.50
N SER A 19 -19.38 -0.43 -0.44
CA SER A 19 -17.98 -0.78 -0.20
C SER A 19 -17.84 -2.21 0.34
N THR A 20 -16.71 -2.86 0.05
CA THR A 20 -16.33 -4.15 0.64
C THR A 20 -15.30 -3.97 1.75
N ASN A 21 -15.29 -4.86 2.75
CA ASN A 21 -14.21 -4.95 3.75
C ASN A 21 -13.18 -6.05 3.39
N PHE A 22 -13.38 -6.74 2.27
CA PHE A 22 -12.49 -7.79 1.81
C PHE A 22 -11.50 -7.23 0.80
N PRO A 23 -10.21 -7.14 1.14
CA PRO A 23 -9.20 -6.65 0.21
C PRO A 23 -8.98 -7.64 -0.94
N GLU A 24 -8.76 -7.10 -2.13
CA GLU A 24 -8.58 -7.86 -3.37
C GLU A 24 -7.16 -7.65 -3.96
N PRO A 25 -6.57 -8.67 -4.62
CA PRO A 25 -7.09 -10.03 -4.79
C PRO A 25 -6.86 -10.90 -3.54
N THR A 26 -7.63 -11.98 -3.37
CA THR A 26 -7.49 -12.94 -2.25
C THR A 26 -6.06 -13.49 -2.07
N ARG A 27 -5.31 -13.59 -3.18
CA ARG A 27 -3.88 -13.92 -3.16
C ARG A 27 -3.09 -12.66 -3.51
N PRO A 28 -2.74 -11.84 -2.51
CA PRO A 28 -2.02 -10.59 -2.75
C PRO A 28 -0.68 -10.82 -3.47
N PRO A 29 -0.42 -10.12 -4.58
CA PRO A 29 0.89 -10.13 -5.20
C PRO A 29 1.92 -9.41 -4.32
N LEU A 30 3.20 -9.75 -4.52
CA LEU A 30 4.31 -9.01 -3.93
C LEU A 30 4.61 -7.76 -4.75
N TYR A 31 4.93 -6.68 -4.05
CA TYR A 31 5.48 -5.46 -4.62
C TYR A 31 6.78 -5.11 -3.90
N THR A 32 7.73 -4.53 -4.63
CA THR A 32 9.01 -4.07 -4.07
C THR A 32 9.02 -2.55 -4.05
N PHE A 33 8.85 -1.98 -2.87
CA PHE A 33 9.02 -0.56 -2.64
C PHE A 33 10.50 -0.23 -2.44
N ARG A 34 10.93 0.86 -3.04
CA ARG A 34 12.17 1.53 -2.69
C ARG A 34 11.96 2.37 -1.45
N GLU A 35 12.88 2.25 -0.49
CA GLU A 35 12.77 2.97 0.77
C GLU A 35 13.28 4.41 0.69
N ASP A 36 13.98 4.77 -0.39
CA ASP A 36 14.70 6.03 -0.57
C ASP A 36 14.02 7.03 -1.51
N ILE A 37 12.80 6.74 -1.97
CA ILE A 37 12.00 7.65 -2.81
C ILE A 37 10.56 7.74 -2.28
N ALA A 38 9.92 8.88 -2.53
CA ALA A 38 8.58 9.15 -2.03
C ALA A 38 7.56 8.13 -2.55
N LEU A 39 6.63 7.72 -1.70
CA LEU A 39 5.65 6.67 -2.01
C LEU A 39 4.73 7.04 -3.19
N VAL A 40 4.38 8.31 -3.35
CA VAL A 40 3.56 8.82 -4.47
C VAL A 40 4.18 8.48 -5.83
N THR A 41 5.52 8.46 -5.93
CA THR A 41 6.23 8.13 -7.18
C THR A 41 6.12 6.65 -7.56
N GLN A 42 5.75 5.81 -6.59
CA GLN A 42 5.67 4.35 -6.72
C GLN A 42 4.20 3.88 -6.83
N LEU A 43 3.24 4.71 -6.42
CA LEU A 43 1.82 4.36 -6.35
C LEU A 43 1.24 3.91 -7.68
N ALA A 44 1.63 4.53 -8.79
CA ALA A 44 1.21 4.13 -10.14
C ALA A 44 1.60 2.68 -10.48
N GLY A 45 2.73 2.19 -9.93
CA GLY A 45 3.18 0.81 -10.08
C GLY A 45 2.27 -0.17 -9.35
N VAL A 46 1.91 0.15 -8.11
CA VAL A 46 0.99 -0.64 -7.27
C VAL A 46 -0.40 -0.68 -7.89
N HIS A 47 -0.94 0.49 -8.27
CA HIS A 47 -2.25 0.63 -8.91
C HIS A 47 -2.35 -0.23 -10.17
N ARG A 48 -1.34 -0.18 -11.05
CA ARG A 48 -1.29 -0.98 -12.28
C ARG A 48 -1.20 -2.48 -11.99
N LEU A 49 -0.41 -2.88 -10.98
CA LEU A 49 -0.26 -4.27 -10.57
C LEU A 49 -1.60 -4.84 -10.10
N LEU A 50 -2.31 -4.08 -9.27
CA LEU A 50 -3.60 -4.47 -8.70
C LEU A 50 -4.77 -4.33 -9.67
N ARG A 51 -4.62 -3.49 -10.71
CA ARG A 51 -5.71 -3.08 -11.60
C ARG A 51 -6.87 -2.48 -10.80
N ALA A 52 -6.55 -1.68 -9.79
CA ALA A 52 -7.54 -1.10 -8.89
C ALA A 52 -8.50 -0.19 -9.68
N PRO A 53 -9.81 -0.18 -9.35
CA PRO A 53 -10.83 0.59 -10.05
C PRO A 53 -10.76 2.10 -9.79
N HIS A 54 -10.09 2.50 -8.70
CA HIS A 54 -9.92 3.88 -8.28
C HIS A 54 -9.17 4.73 -9.31
N LYS A 55 -9.43 6.04 -9.31
CA LYS A 55 -8.51 6.99 -9.94
C LYS A 55 -7.24 7.04 -9.11
N LEU A 56 -6.09 7.13 -9.78
CA LEU A 56 -4.80 7.13 -9.11
C LEU A 56 -4.65 8.25 -8.08
N ASP A 57 -5.16 9.45 -8.40
CA ASP A 57 -5.10 10.62 -7.52
C ASP A 57 -5.98 10.49 -6.25
N ASP A 58 -6.91 9.54 -6.25
CA ASP A 58 -7.77 9.25 -5.09
C ASP A 58 -7.23 8.07 -4.25
N CYS A 59 -6.12 7.44 -4.65
CA CYS A 59 -5.53 6.30 -3.95
C CYS A 59 -4.63 6.73 -2.77
N THR A 60 -4.64 5.91 -1.72
CA THR A 60 -3.70 5.99 -0.59
C THR A 60 -3.13 4.61 -0.24
N LEU A 61 -2.15 4.57 0.67
CA LEU A 61 -1.59 3.33 1.19
C LEU A 61 -1.84 3.22 2.68
N GLN A 62 -2.35 2.06 3.10
CA GLN A 62 -2.60 1.74 4.50
C GLN A 62 -1.86 0.45 4.87
N LEU A 63 -1.32 0.42 6.09
CA LEU A 63 -0.73 -0.77 6.67
C LEU A 63 -1.82 -1.72 7.18
N SER A 64 -1.80 -2.96 6.71
CA SER A 64 -2.85 -3.95 6.99
C SER A 64 -2.91 -4.38 8.46
N HIS A 65 -1.79 -4.35 9.17
CA HIS A 65 -1.69 -4.89 10.52
C HIS A 65 -2.24 -3.95 11.60
N ASN A 66 -2.26 -2.64 11.35
CA ASN A 66 -2.64 -1.61 12.34
C ASN A 66 -3.58 -0.51 11.80
N GLY A 67 -3.83 -0.46 10.48
CA GLY A 67 -4.70 0.54 9.88
C GLY A 67 -4.09 1.93 9.70
N THR A 68 -2.79 2.09 9.96
CA THR A 68 -2.07 3.36 9.75
C THR A 68 -2.01 3.71 8.27
N TYR A 69 -2.34 4.95 7.94
CA TYR A 69 -2.15 5.50 6.60
C TYR A 69 -0.74 6.07 6.46
N LEU A 70 -0.06 5.70 5.38
CA LEU A 70 1.28 6.18 5.08
C LEU A 70 1.22 7.56 4.42
N ASP A 71 2.22 8.39 4.72
CA ASP A 71 2.40 9.66 4.04
C ASP A 71 3.00 9.42 2.65
N LEU A 72 2.23 9.76 1.60
CA LEU A 72 2.63 9.50 0.22
C LEU A 72 3.75 10.43 -0.26
N GLU A 73 3.87 11.62 0.32
CA GLU A 73 4.89 12.61 -0.06
C GLU A 73 6.27 12.28 0.50
N SER A 74 6.33 11.45 1.56
CA SER A 74 7.55 10.99 2.21
C SER A 74 8.06 9.64 1.67
N THR A 75 9.33 9.35 1.94
CA THR A 75 9.93 8.03 1.72
C THR A 75 9.55 7.04 2.84
N LEU A 76 9.73 5.73 2.64
CA LEU A 76 9.56 4.75 3.73
C LEU A 76 10.62 4.91 4.82
N ALA A 77 11.84 5.31 4.45
CA ALA A 77 12.92 5.52 5.41
C ALA A 77 12.62 6.67 6.39
N GLU A 78 11.90 7.70 5.96
CA GLU A 78 11.50 8.85 6.79
C GLU A 78 10.35 8.52 7.76
N GLN A 79 9.53 7.52 7.45
CA GLN A 79 8.38 7.10 8.27
C GLN A 79 8.53 5.67 8.79
N ARG A 80 9.76 5.26 9.09
CA ARG A 80 10.08 3.87 9.48
C ARG A 80 9.40 3.44 10.78
N ASP A 81 9.18 4.36 11.71
CA ASP A 81 8.51 4.07 12.97
C ASP A 81 7.08 3.54 12.76
N GLU A 82 6.38 4.00 11.70
CA GLU A 82 5.05 3.49 11.34
C GLU A 82 5.07 2.03 10.84
N LEU A 83 6.22 1.56 10.36
CA LEU A 83 6.42 0.20 9.83
C LEU A 83 6.84 -0.80 10.93
N GLU A 84 7.00 -0.36 12.17
CA GLU A 84 7.34 -1.24 13.29
C GLU A 84 6.28 -2.35 13.44
N GLY A 85 6.70 -3.61 13.52
CA GLY A 85 5.81 -4.77 13.56
C GLY A 85 5.21 -5.21 12.22
N PHE A 86 5.29 -4.39 11.16
CA PHE A 86 4.76 -4.78 9.83
C PHE A 86 5.56 -5.90 9.17
N GLN A 87 6.89 -5.87 9.28
CA GLN A 87 7.77 -6.87 8.66
C GLN A 87 7.76 -8.22 9.38
N GLU A 88 7.35 -8.25 10.66
CA GLU A 88 7.28 -9.48 11.46
C GLU A 88 6.08 -10.36 11.05
N ASP A 89 5.04 -9.76 10.45
CA ASP A 89 3.83 -10.43 9.95
C ASP A 89 3.99 -10.96 8.50
N ALA A 90 5.08 -10.64 7.81
CA ALA A 90 5.30 -11.01 6.41
C ALA A 90 5.74 -12.50 6.21
N GLY A 91 5.33 -13.39 7.13
CA GLY A 91 5.57 -14.84 7.11
C GLY A 91 4.56 -15.62 6.27
#